data_AF-A0ABD3Q1U8-F1
#
_entry.id   AF-A0ABD3Q1U8-F1
#
_cell.length_a   1.000
_cell.length_b   1.000
_cell.length_c   1.000
_cell.angle_alpha   90.00
_cell.angle_beta   90.00
_cell.angle_gamma   90.00
#
_symmetry.space_group_name_H-M   'P 1'
#
loop_
_entity.id
_entity.type
_entity.pdbx_description
1 polymer ?
#
loop_
_entity_poly.entity_id
_entity_poly.type
_entity_poly.pdbx_seq_one_letter_code
_entity_poly.pdbx_strand_id
1 'polypeptide(L)'
;MDALGMADVPVGIGSAGGVSDDTTFECYDAGYSVPRQDIYQSGLDLVCRGLESVPDKSVQLLCLASLTDVAVLIKEHHDLFSSKVQEVVLMGGVMPLQENEMLIPDTAYNNNCDMASARAKI
;
A
#
# COMPACT_ATOMS: atom_id res chain seq x y z
N MET A 1 -11.52 -6.53 11.51
CA MET A 1 -12.08 -7.52 10.56
C MET A 1 -13.07 -8.46 11.23
N ASP A 2 -12.76 -8.97 12.44
CA ASP A 2 -13.63 -9.93 13.15
C ASP A 2 -15.05 -9.45 13.42
N ALA A 3 -15.19 -8.19 13.86
CA ALA A 3 -16.50 -7.60 14.13
C ALA A 3 -17.41 -7.54 12.88
N LEU A 4 -16.82 -7.67 11.68
CA LEU A 4 -17.52 -7.73 10.40
C LEU A 4 -17.74 -9.17 9.90
N GLY A 5 -17.40 -10.19 10.71
CA GLY A 5 -17.49 -11.60 10.31
C GLY A 5 -16.39 -12.05 9.35
N MET A 6 -15.31 -11.29 9.22
CA MET A 6 -14.20 -11.53 8.27
C MET A 6 -12.93 -11.98 8.99
N ALA A 7 -13.05 -12.95 9.90
CA ALA A 7 -11.93 -13.38 10.75
C ALA A 7 -10.78 -14.04 9.96
N ASP A 8 -11.06 -14.59 8.77
CA ASP A 8 -10.07 -15.29 7.94
C ASP A 8 -9.24 -14.34 7.06
N VAL A 9 -9.48 -13.03 7.11
CA VAL A 9 -8.69 -12.06 6.34
C VAL A 9 -7.37 -11.78 7.05
N PRO A 10 -6.22 -12.16 6.46
CA PRO A 10 -4.94 -11.95 7.09
C PRO A 10 -4.59 -10.46 7.11
N VAL A 11 -3.99 -10.01 8.22
CA VAL A 11 -3.54 -8.62 8.41
C VAL A 11 -2.06 -8.63 8.69
N GLY A 12 -1.30 -7.82 7.95
CA GLY A 12 0.14 -7.64 8.14
C GLY A 12 0.49 -6.19 8.41
N ILE A 13 1.51 -5.96 9.24
CA ILE A 13 2.01 -4.63 9.59
C ILE A 13 2.88 -4.10 8.45
N GLY A 14 2.48 -2.96 7.87
CA GLY A 14 3.27 -2.24 6.87
C GLY A 14 4.46 -1.49 7.48
N SER A 15 5.27 -0.87 6.63
CA SER A 15 6.33 0.01 7.08
C SER A 15 5.80 1.31 7.70
N ALA A 16 6.70 2.22 8.06
CA ALA A 16 6.33 3.49 8.69
C ALA A 16 5.59 4.47 7.75
N GLY A 17 5.30 4.11 6.48
CA GLY A 17 4.41 4.91 5.62
C GLY A 17 4.88 6.32 5.30
N GLY A 18 6.20 6.57 5.34
CA GLY A 18 6.79 7.88 5.11
C GLY A 18 6.93 8.77 6.35
N VAL A 19 6.70 8.23 7.56
CA VAL A 19 7.05 8.93 8.81
C VAL A 19 8.53 9.33 8.77
N SER A 20 8.77 10.63 8.65
CA SER A 20 10.01 11.28 9.04
C SER A 20 9.85 11.88 10.45
N ASP A 21 10.94 12.27 11.09
CA ASP A 21 10.92 12.91 12.43
C ASP A 21 9.99 14.15 12.50
N ASP A 22 9.70 14.78 11.35
CA ASP A 22 8.85 15.97 11.23
C ASP A 22 7.37 15.68 10.87
N THR A 23 7.01 14.42 10.60
CA THR A 23 5.66 14.05 10.14
C THR A 23 4.89 13.34 11.24
N THR A 24 3.91 14.03 11.83
CA THR A 24 3.00 13.44 12.82
C THR A 24 1.70 13.02 12.14
N PHE A 25 1.39 11.72 12.21
CA PHE A 25 0.08 11.21 11.83
C PHE A 25 -0.91 11.43 12.96
N GLU A 26 -2.10 11.90 12.64
CA GLU A 26 -3.22 11.92 13.59
C GLU A 26 -3.70 10.49 13.82
N CYS A 27 -3.25 9.90 14.94
CA CYS A 27 -3.76 8.61 15.39
C CYS A 27 -4.96 8.83 16.31
N TYR A 28 -6.10 8.26 15.93
CA TYR A 28 -7.30 8.24 16.75
C TYR A 28 -7.29 7.02 17.68
N ASP A 29 -7.79 7.20 18.90
CA ASP A 29 -7.92 6.08 19.82
C ASP A 29 -8.92 5.05 19.29
N ALA A 30 -8.53 3.79 19.39
CA ALA A 30 -9.31 2.64 18.98
C ALA A 30 -9.53 1.70 20.17
N GLY A 31 -9.91 2.26 21.33
CA GLY A 31 -10.14 1.48 22.57
C GLY A 31 -11.21 0.39 22.49
N TYR A 32 -12.01 0.37 21.43
CA TYR A 32 -12.95 -0.72 21.10
C TYR A 32 -12.28 -1.88 20.35
N SER A 33 -11.04 -1.71 19.87
CA SER A 33 -10.26 -2.73 19.18
C SER A 33 -9.59 -3.67 20.18
N VAL A 34 -9.61 -4.97 19.88
CA VAL A 34 -8.97 -5.99 20.71
C VAL A 34 -7.64 -6.38 20.07
N PRO A 35 -6.51 -6.30 20.79
CA PRO A 35 -5.22 -6.76 20.27
C PRO A 35 -5.25 -8.25 19.92
N ARG A 36 -4.56 -8.59 18.85
CA ARG A 36 -4.55 -9.93 18.27
C ARG A 36 -3.11 -10.41 18.05
N GLN A 37 -2.87 -11.69 18.33
CA GLN A 37 -1.55 -12.31 18.18
C GLN A 37 -1.31 -12.89 16.77
N ASP A 38 -2.35 -13.01 15.96
CA ASP A 38 -2.33 -13.55 14.59
C ASP A 38 -2.00 -12.49 13.52
N ILE A 39 -1.61 -11.27 13.93
CA ILE A 39 -1.16 -10.21 13.02
C ILE A 39 0.26 -10.52 12.54
N TYR A 40 0.43 -10.59 11.23
CA TYR A 40 1.73 -10.79 10.59
C TYR A 40 2.61 -9.57 10.80
N GLN A 41 3.86 -9.80 11.23
CA GLN A 41 4.79 -8.71 11.52
C GLN A 41 5.37 -8.04 10.27
N SER A 42 5.24 -8.69 9.10
CA SER A 42 5.66 -8.16 7.80
C SER A 42 4.49 -8.23 6.82
N GLY A 43 3.92 -7.07 6.51
CA GLY A 43 2.90 -6.91 5.47
C GLY A 43 3.45 -7.21 4.08
N LEU A 44 4.72 -6.87 3.81
CA LEU A 44 5.38 -7.16 2.55
C LEU A 44 5.49 -8.66 2.30
N ASP A 45 5.95 -9.44 3.30
CA ASP A 45 6.04 -10.90 3.19
C ASP A 45 4.66 -11.52 2.96
N LEU A 46 3.64 -11.00 3.65
CA LEU A 46 2.26 -11.45 3.50
C LEU A 46 1.75 -11.22 2.07
N VAL A 47 2.00 -10.04 1.50
CA VAL A 47 1.64 -9.72 0.11
C VAL A 47 2.37 -10.63 -0.86
N CYS A 48 3.68 -10.81 -0.72
CA CYS A 48 4.47 -11.68 -1.61
C CYS A 48 3.94 -13.12 -1.60
N ARG A 49 3.67 -13.70 -0.42
CA ARG A 49 3.05 -15.04 -0.30
C ARG A 49 1.68 -15.11 -0.98
N GLY A 50 0.87 -14.06 -0.82
CA GLY A 50 -0.43 -13.94 -1.48
C GLY A 50 -0.29 -13.95 -3.01
N LEU A 51 0.61 -13.13 -3.55
CA LEU A 51 0.87 -13.04 -4.99
C LEU A 51 1.41 -14.36 -5.57
N GLU A 52 2.28 -15.07 -4.86
CA GLU A 52 2.81 -16.37 -5.29
C GLU A 52 1.72 -17.45 -5.38
N SER A 53 0.69 -17.35 -4.54
CA SER A 53 -0.37 -18.36 -4.43
C SER A 53 -1.48 -18.26 -5.49
N VAL A 54 -1.47 -17.22 -6.32
CA VAL A 54 -2.55 -16.91 -7.26
C VAL A 54 -2.09 -16.95 -8.73
N PRO A 55 -3.02 -17.11 -9.69
CA PRO A 55 -2.68 -17.04 -11.11
C PRO A 55 -2.11 -15.68 -11.52
N ASP A 56 -1.38 -15.68 -12.62
CA ASP A 56 -0.85 -14.44 -13.21
C ASP A 56 -2.00 -13.51 -13.60
N LYS A 57 -1.77 -12.19 -13.44
CA LYS A 57 -2.72 -11.13 -13.77
C LYS A 57 -4.11 -11.32 -13.15
N SER A 58 -4.17 -11.79 -11.92
CA SER A 58 -5.43 -12.00 -11.18
C SER A 58 -5.62 -11.08 -9.97
N VAL A 59 -4.60 -10.29 -9.60
CA VAL A 59 -4.63 -9.44 -8.40
C VAL A 59 -4.87 -7.98 -8.75
N GLN A 60 -5.80 -7.35 -8.05
CA GLN A 60 -5.97 -5.90 -8.00
C GLN A 60 -5.42 -5.37 -6.68
N LEU A 61 -4.52 -4.40 -6.74
CA LEU A 61 -4.00 -3.73 -5.55
C LEU A 61 -4.76 -2.43 -5.31
N LEU A 62 -5.47 -2.36 -4.19
CA LEU A 62 -6.17 -1.16 -3.75
C LEU A 62 -5.35 -0.43 -2.68
N CYS A 63 -4.92 0.79 -3.00
CA CYS A 63 -4.07 1.60 -2.13
C CYS A 63 -4.87 2.80 -1.62
N LEU A 64 -5.24 2.74 -0.33
CA LEU A 64 -6.04 3.79 0.33
C LEU A 64 -5.22 4.63 1.33
N ALA A 65 -3.91 4.41 1.39
CA ALA A 65 -2.97 5.06 2.29
C ALA A 65 -1.70 5.45 1.54
N SER A 66 -0.64 5.78 2.29
CA SER A 66 0.72 5.98 1.76
C SER A 66 1.16 4.85 0.81
N LEU A 67 1.97 5.21 -0.19
CA LEU A 67 2.47 4.30 -1.22
C LEU A 67 3.82 3.65 -0.87
N THR A 68 4.34 3.84 0.34
CA THR A 68 5.67 3.34 0.76
C THR A 68 5.84 1.84 0.51
N ASP A 69 4.95 1.00 1.05
CA ASP A 69 5.08 -0.46 0.95
C ASP A 69 4.91 -0.97 -0.50
N VAL A 70 4.04 -0.30 -1.26
CA VAL A 70 3.80 -0.64 -2.67
C VAL A 70 5.00 -0.27 -3.52
N ALA A 71 5.63 0.87 -3.27
CA ALA A 71 6.87 1.25 -3.94
C ALA A 71 8.00 0.26 -3.65
N VAL A 72 8.10 -0.23 -2.41
CA VAL A 72 9.04 -1.30 -2.04
C VAL A 72 8.73 -2.59 -2.77
N LEU A 73 7.46 -3.03 -2.79
CA LEU A 73 7.02 -4.24 -3.51
C LEU A 73 7.40 -4.18 -4.99
N ILE A 74 7.14 -3.06 -5.66
CA ILE A 74 7.46 -2.87 -7.07
C ILE A 74 8.97 -2.90 -7.29
N LYS A 75 9.75 -2.24 -6.42
CA LYS A 75 11.20 -2.11 -6.59
C LYS A 75 11.94 -3.41 -6.28
N GLU A 76 11.58 -4.10 -5.21
CA GLU A 76 12.30 -5.27 -4.71
C GLU A 76 11.74 -6.59 -5.25
N HIS A 77 10.46 -6.62 -5.63
CA HIS A 77 9.78 -7.81 -6.16
C HIS A 77 9.11 -7.53 -7.52
N HIS A 78 9.78 -6.74 -8.37
CA HIS A 78 9.29 -6.31 -9.69
C HIS A 78 8.68 -7.44 -10.52
N ASP A 79 9.35 -8.59 -10.62
CA ASP A 79 8.90 -9.69 -11.47
C ASP A 79 7.62 -10.34 -10.94
N LEU A 80 7.51 -10.47 -9.61
CA LEU A 80 6.31 -10.99 -8.96
C LEU A 80 5.15 -10.01 -9.11
N PHE A 81 5.41 -8.71 -8.88
CA PHE A 81 4.42 -7.66 -9.09
C PHE A 81 3.92 -7.64 -10.55
N SER A 82 4.84 -7.58 -11.51
CA SER A 82 4.53 -7.46 -12.93
C SER A 82 3.85 -8.70 -13.49
N SER A 83 4.12 -9.90 -12.97
CA SER A 83 3.42 -11.12 -13.39
C SER A 83 2.03 -11.26 -12.74
N LYS A 84 1.89 -10.95 -11.45
CA LYS A 84 0.67 -11.26 -10.68
C LYS A 84 -0.37 -10.14 -10.65
N VAL A 85 0.07 -8.89 -10.66
CA VAL A 85 -0.80 -7.72 -10.52
C VAL A 85 -1.35 -7.33 -11.89
N GLN A 86 -2.68 -7.24 -11.97
CA GLN A 86 -3.44 -6.79 -13.13
C GLN A 86 -3.62 -5.28 -13.13
N GLU A 87 -3.97 -4.71 -11.97
CA GLU A 87 -4.35 -3.32 -11.83
C GLU A 87 -3.93 -2.80 -10.45
N VAL A 88 -3.56 -1.53 -10.41
CA VAL A 88 -3.36 -0.78 -9.16
C VAL A 88 -4.34 0.38 -9.13
N VAL A 89 -5.18 0.39 -8.11
CA VAL A 89 -6.17 1.45 -7.85
C VAL A 89 -5.67 2.28 -6.68
N LEU A 90 -5.46 3.57 -6.93
CA LEU A 90 -4.85 4.50 -5.98
C LEU A 90 -5.88 5.55 -5.55
N MET A 91 -6.10 5.70 -4.24
CA MET A 91 -6.76 6.89 -3.71
C MET A 91 -5.71 7.97 -3.48
N GLY A 92 -5.59 8.88 -4.44
CA GLY A 92 -4.69 10.02 -4.39
C GLY A 92 -5.11 11.08 -5.40
N GLY A 93 -4.16 11.89 -5.83
CA GLY A 93 -4.38 12.86 -6.90
C GLY A 93 -3.19 12.97 -7.85
N VAL A 94 -3.43 13.60 -8.99
CA VAL A 94 -2.43 13.82 -10.03
C VAL A 94 -2.46 15.28 -10.45
N MET A 95 -1.29 15.82 -10.78
CA MET A 95 -1.18 17.14 -11.38
C MET A 95 -1.89 17.17 -12.74
N PRO A 96 -2.39 18.34 -13.18
CA PRO A 96 -2.93 18.49 -14.52
C PRO A 96 -1.91 18.04 -15.58
N LEU A 97 -2.35 17.17 -16.48
CA LEU A 97 -1.51 16.61 -17.54
C LEU A 97 -1.04 17.69 -18.51
N GLN A 98 0.25 17.72 -18.83
CA GLN A 98 0.75 18.30 -20.07
C GLN A 98 0.90 17.16 -21.11
N GLU A 99 0.79 17.47 -22.40
CA GLU A 99 0.77 16.44 -23.46
C GLU A 99 2.01 15.53 -23.41
N ASN A 100 1.79 14.20 -23.50
CA ASN A 100 2.80 13.13 -23.51
C ASN A 100 3.67 13.00 -22.24
N GLU A 101 3.20 13.50 -21.10
CA GLU A 101 3.90 13.33 -19.82
C GLU A 101 3.38 12.14 -19.00
N MET A 102 4.26 11.55 -18.19
CA MET A 102 3.84 10.58 -17.16
C MET A 102 3.00 11.28 -16.10
N LEU A 103 2.07 10.56 -15.48
CA LEU A 103 1.29 11.09 -14.35
C LEU A 103 2.23 11.47 -13.21
N ILE A 104 2.10 12.71 -12.72
CA ILE A 104 2.84 13.22 -11.58
C ILE A 104 1.87 13.32 -10.39
N PRO A 105 2.18 12.73 -9.23
CA PRO A 105 1.32 12.85 -8.05
C PRO A 105 1.24 14.31 -7.60
N ASP A 106 0.04 14.74 -7.22
CA ASP A 106 -0.21 16.04 -6.60
C ASP A 106 0.07 15.99 -5.07
N THR A 107 -0.43 16.98 -4.33
CA THR A 107 -0.32 17.08 -2.88
C THR A 107 -1.49 16.46 -2.10
N ALA A 108 -2.26 15.54 -2.70
CA ALA A 108 -3.29 14.79 -1.96
C ALA A 108 -2.67 14.06 -0.76
N TYR A 109 -3.45 13.88 0.31
CA TYR A 109 -2.94 13.42 1.61
C TYR A 109 -2.06 12.17 1.51
N ASN A 110 -2.56 11.10 0.88
CA ASN A 110 -1.84 9.83 0.73
C ASN A 110 -0.54 9.95 -0.07
N ASN A 111 -0.52 10.80 -1.09
CA ASN A 111 0.69 11.09 -1.86
C ASN A 111 1.71 11.82 -0.98
N ASN A 112 1.24 12.78 -0.18
CA ASN A 112 2.09 13.64 0.62
C ASN A 112 2.69 12.95 1.85
N CYS A 113 2.07 11.86 2.34
CA CYS A 113 2.64 11.02 3.39
C CYS A 113 4.03 10.48 3.03
N ASP A 114 4.23 10.09 1.76
CA ASP A 114 5.53 9.69 1.23
C ASP A 114 5.62 10.08 -0.26
N MET A 115 5.97 11.35 -0.49
CA MET A 115 6.05 11.89 -1.84
C MET A 115 7.15 11.24 -2.68
N ALA A 116 8.20 10.69 -2.04
CA ALA A 116 9.26 9.99 -2.73
C ALA A 116 8.75 8.66 -3.30
N SER A 117 8.01 7.90 -2.49
CA SER A 117 7.37 6.67 -2.93
C SER A 117 6.25 6.92 -3.94
N ALA A 118 5.46 7.99 -3.78
CA ALA A 118 4.42 8.35 -4.75
C ALA A 118 5.00 8.74 -6.13
N ARG A 119 6.23 9.27 -6.18
CA ARG A 119 6.96 9.61 -7.41
C ARG A 119 7.87 8.48 -7.91
N ALA A 120 7.87 7.33 -7.24
CA ALA A 120 8.72 6.22 -7.64
C ALA A 120 8.38 5.83 -9.09
N LYS A 121 9.40 5.80 -9.94
CA LYS A 121 9.25 5.34 -11.32
C LYS A 121 9.10 3.83 -11.29
N ILE A 122 7.97 3.36 -11.82
CA ILE A 122 7.67 1.96 -12.09
C ILE A 122 8.25 1.60 -13.46
#